data_AF-A0A6I6UVV5-F1
#
_entry.id   AF-A0A6I6UVV5-F1
#
_cell.length_a   1.000
_cell.length_b   1.000
_cell.length_c   1.000
_cell.angle_alpha   90.00
_cell.angle_beta   90.00
_cell.angle_gamma   90.00
#
_symmetry.space_group_name_H-M   'P 1'
#
loop_
_entity.id
_entity.type
_entity.pdbx_description
1 polymer ?
#
loop_
_entity_poly.entity_id
_entity_poly.type
_entity_poly.pdbx_seq_one_letter_code
_entity_poly.pdbx_strand_id
1 'polypeptide(L)' 'MTSLTKLTEEQLTNVYQLAQEEGLEEEFIEMLEGEIERRESVR' A
#
# COMPACT_ATOMS: atom_id res chain seq x y z
N MET A 1 -4.57 -13.39 -7.18
CA MET A 1 -4.44 -12.15 -6.41
C MET A 1 -3.20 -12.26 -5.53
N THR A 2 -2.18 -11.47 -5.82
CA THR A 2 -0.94 -11.42 -5.04
C THR A 2 -1.24 -10.64 -3.75
N SER A 3 -0.92 -11.20 -2.58
CA SER A 3 -1.23 -10.54 -1.31
C SER A 3 -0.23 -9.43 -0.98
N LEU A 4 -0.72 -8.22 -0.69
CA LEU A 4 0.07 -7.07 -0.24
C LEU A 4 0.83 -7.33 1.07
N THR A 5 0.37 -8.30 1.86
CA THR A 5 0.99 -8.73 3.13
C THR A 5 2.43 -9.25 2.98
N LYS A 6 2.86 -9.58 1.76
CA LYS A 6 4.24 -10.03 1.48
C LYS A 6 5.23 -8.89 1.28
N LEU A 7 4.75 -7.66 1.06
CA LEU A 7 5.61 -6.49 0.88
C LEU A 7 6.23 -6.10 2.21
N THR A 8 7.52 -5.75 2.22
CA THR A 8 8.12 -5.05 3.36
C THR A 8 7.48 -3.67 3.55
N GLU A 9 7.69 -3.02 4.70
CA GLU A 9 7.21 -1.65 4.95
C GLU A 9 7.70 -0.69 3.86
N GLU A 10 9.00 -0.73 3.54
CA GLU A 10 9.60 0.07 2.47
C GLU A 10 8.98 -0.20 1.09
N GLN A 11 8.75 -1.47 0.74
CA GLN A 11 8.14 -1.83 -0.54
C GLN A 11 6.69 -1.34 -0.63
N LEU A 12 5.92 -1.42 0.46
CA LEU A 12 4.54 -0.97 0.51
C LEU A 12 4.47 0.56 0.33
N THR A 13 5.31 1.31 1.04
CA THR A 13 5.38 2.78 0.91
C THR A 13 5.81 3.21 -0.49
N ASN A 14 6.81 2.54 -1.08
CA ASN A 14 7.26 2.85 -2.44
C ASN A 14 6.16 2.58 -3.47
N VAL A 15 5.43 1.47 -3.36
CA VAL A 15 4.32 1.14 -4.27
C VAL A 15 3.18 2.14 -4.11
N TYR A 16 2.87 2.56 -2.88
CA TYR A 16 1.87 3.59 -2.61
C TYR A 16 2.22 4.93 -3.25
N GLN A 17 3.46 5.40 -3.08
CA GLN A 17 3.92 6.64 -3.72
C GLN A 17 3.84 6.57 -5.25
N LEU A 18 4.34 5.48 -5.84
CA LEU A 18 4.26 5.28 -7.29
C LEU A 18 2.80 5.24 -7.79
N ALA A 19 1.89 4.62 -7.02
CA ALA A 19 0.47 4.56 -7.38
C ALA A 19 -0.17 5.95 -7.42
N GLN A 20 0.22 6.85 -6.50
CA GLN A 20 -0.24 8.23 -6.50
C GLN A 20 0.35 9.04 -7.66
N GLU A 21 1.65 8.89 -7.93
CA GLU A 21 2.34 9.63 -9.01
C GLU A 21 1.81 9.25 -10.40
N GLU A 22 1.57 7.95 -10.64
CA GLU A 22 1.07 7.43 -11.90
C GLU A 22 -0.45 7.59 -12.05
N GLY A 23 -1.15 8.07 -11.01
CA GLY A 23 -2.60 8.23 -11.01
C GLY A 23 -3.34 6.91 -11.22
N LEU A 24 -2.89 5.85 -10.52
CA LEU A 24 -3.55 4.54 -10.57
C LEU A 24 -4.96 4.60 -9.96
N GLU A 25 -5.71 3.51 -10.13
CA GLU A 25 -7.10 3.39 -9.65
C GLU A 25 -7.21 3.70 -8.15
N GLU A 26 -8.19 4.52 -7.78
CA GLU A 26 -8.43 4.95 -6.39
C GLU A 26 -8.64 3.75 -5.45
N GLU A 27 -9.38 2.72 -5.89
CA GLU A 27 -9.56 1.47 -5.13
C GLU A 27 -8.22 0.77 -4.84
N PHE A 28 -7.26 0.84 -5.76
CA PHE A 28 -5.94 0.27 -5.54
C PHE A 28 -5.14 1.07 -4.51
N ILE A 29 -5.24 2.40 -4.57
CA ILE A 29 -4.58 3.30 -3.61
C ILE A 29 -5.17 3.09 -2.20
N GLU A 30 -6.50 3.04 -2.07
CA GLU A 30 -7.20 2.77 -0.81
C GLU A 30 -6.79 1.42 -0.19
N MET A 31 -6.62 0.38 -1.02
CA MET A 31 -6.11 -0.91 -0.55
C MET A 31 -4.70 -0.84 0.04
N LEU A 32 -3.83 0.00 -0.55
CA LEU A 32 -2.46 0.21 -0.04
C LEU A 32 -2.49 1.00 1.28
N GLU A 33 -3.30 2.05 1.36
CA GLU A 33 -3.49 2.85 2.59
C GLU A 33 -3.98 1.98 3.74
N GLY A 34 -5.02 1.16 3.52
CA GLY A 34 -5.56 0.28 4.56
C GLY A 34 -4.53 -0.74 5.07
N GLU A 35 -3.64 -1.22 4.20
CA GLU A 35 -2.55 -2.12 4.61
C GLU A 35 -1.44 -1.38 5.40
N ILE A 36 -1.17 -0.11 5.10
CA ILE A 36 -0.25 0.74 5.86
C ILE A 36 -0.82 0.99 7.26
N GLU A 37 -2.06 1.47 7.36
CA GLU A 37 -2.74 1.75 8.63
C GLU A 37 -2.83 0.50 9.52
N ARG A 38 -3.11 -0.66 8.93
CA ARG A 38 -3.14 -1.95 9.63
C ARG A 38 -1.80 -2.27 10.28
N ARG A 39 -0.67 -1.95 9.64
CA ARG A 39 0.67 -2.20 10.18
C ARG A 39 1.03 -1.22 11.29
N GLU A 40 0.66 0.04 11.13
CA GLU A 40 0.86 1.06 12.17
C GLU A 40 0.06 0.74 13.43
N SER A 41 -1.15 0.21 13.29
CA SER A 41 -2.01 -0.20 14.40
C SER A 41 -1.50 -1.39 15.20
N VAL A 42 -0.57 -2.18 14.64
CA VAL A 42 0.03 -3.36 15.30
C VAL A 42 1.37 -3.02 15.98
N ARG A 43 1.89 -1.80 15.78
CA ARG A 43 3.17 -1.32 16.32
C ARG A 43 3.02 -0.76 17.73
#